data_AF-A0A965F869-F1
#
_entry.id   AF-A0A965F869-F1
#
_cell.length_a   1.000
_cell.length_b   1.000
_cell.length_c   1.000
_cell.angle_alpha   90.00
_cell.angle_beta   90.00
_cell.angle_gamma   90.00
#
_symmetry.space_group_name_H-M   'P 1'
#
loop_
_entity.id
_entity.type
_entity.pdbx_description
1 polymer ?
#
loop_
_entity_poly.entity_id
_entity_poly.type
_entity_poly.pdbx_seq_one_letter_code
_entity_poly.pdbx_strand_id
1 'polypeptide(L)'
;EIAFVMGHEIAHALREHGRERQSKAMIAQGLTIGASILSQVMGYGDIGGQVARGVSSVTMLKFSRDDESEADLLGMDLSARAGFDPAAGISLWEKMSGASSGQGTPPQWLSTHPSHESRIADIRKALPKVMPIYERTKPR
;
A
#
# COMPACT_ATOMS: atom_id res chain seq x y z
N GLU A 1 14.34 -7.37 7.69
CA GLU A 1 13.01 -6.74 7.86
C GLU A 1 13.06 -5.25 7.56
N ILE A 2 13.87 -4.45 8.27
CA ILE A 2 13.98 -2.99 7.99
C ILE A 2 14.35 -2.71 6.54
N ALA A 3 15.33 -3.41 5.97
CA ALA A 3 15.69 -3.25 4.56
C ALA A 3 14.52 -3.52 3.60
N PHE A 4 13.65 -4.48 3.94
CA PHE A 4 12.44 -4.77 3.16
C PHE A 4 11.45 -3.61 3.22
N VAL A 5 11.20 -3.06 4.42
CA VAL A 5 10.34 -1.87 4.59
C VAL A 5 10.90 -0.68 3.81
N MET A 6 12.21 -0.42 3.91
CA MET A 6 12.85 0.67 3.16
C MET A 6 12.77 0.44 1.65
N GLY A 7 13.01 -0.79 1.18
CA GLY A 7 12.88 -1.16 -0.22
C GLY A 7 11.46 -0.98 -0.74
N HIS A 8 10.45 -1.34 0.07
CA HIS A 8 9.04 -1.15 -0.22
C HIS A 8 8.67 0.34 -0.37
N GLU A 9 9.14 1.21 0.53
CA GLU A 9 8.92 2.66 0.39
C GLU A 9 9.63 3.27 -0.81
N ILE A 10 10.86 2.84 -1.09
CA ILE A 10 11.58 3.24 -2.31
C ILE A 10 10.80 2.78 -3.55
N ALA A 11 10.20 1.58 -3.53
CA ALA A 11 9.38 1.09 -4.62
C ALA A 11 8.13 1.95 -4.84
N HIS A 12 7.42 2.36 -3.78
CA HIS A 12 6.31 3.32 -3.90
C HIS A 12 6.75 4.62 -4.56
N ALA A 13 7.93 5.14 -4.20
CA ALA A 13 8.47 6.35 -4.82
C ALA A 13 8.83 6.14 -6.30
N LEU A 14 9.52 5.05 -6.63
CA LEU A 14 9.92 4.71 -8.00
C LEU A 14 8.72 4.45 -8.92
N ARG A 15 7.63 3.91 -8.39
CA ARG A 15 6.38 3.65 -9.12
C ARG A 15 5.40 4.81 -9.10
N GLU A 16 5.75 5.89 -8.41
CA GLU A 16 4.91 7.08 -8.26
C GLU A 16 3.52 6.80 -7.69
N HIS A 17 3.36 5.73 -6.89
CA HIS A 17 2.07 5.36 -6.28
C HIS A 17 1.48 6.52 -5.46
N GLY A 18 2.34 7.33 -4.82
CA GLY A 18 1.91 8.54 -4.11
C GLY A 18 1.26 9.58 -5.03
N ARG A 19 1.81 9.78 -6.23
CA ARG A 19 1.25 10.69 -7.25
C ARG A 19 -0.07 10.14 -7.78
N GLU A 20 -0.14 8.85 -8.06
CA GLU A 20 -1.38 8.20 -8.51
C GLU A 20 -2.48 8.35 -7.45
N ARG A 21 -2.16 8.09 -6.19
CA ARG A 21 -3.07 8.26 -5.07
C ARG A 21 -3.53 9.71 -4.93
N GLN A 22 -2.63 10.69 -5.06
CA GLN A 22 -3.00 12.11 -5.04
C GLN A 22 -3.93 12.46 -6.21
N SER A 23 -3.65 11.93 -7.41
CA SER A 23 -4.52 12.12 -8.58
C SER A 23 -5.92 11.54 -8.35
N LYS A 24 -6.02 10.33 -7.79
CA LYS A 24 -7.30 9.71 -7.38
C LYS A 24 -8.04 10.60 -6.37
N ALA A 25 -7.32 11.16 -5.40
CA ALA A 25 -7.87 12.07 -4.41
C ALA A 25 -8.47 13.35 -5.04
N MET A 26 -7.75 13.96 -5.98
CA MET A 26 -8.24 15.15 -6.69
C MET A 26 -9.47 14.85 -7.54
N ILE A 27 -9.48 13.73 -8.26
CA ILE A 27 -10.63 13.31 -9.09
C ILE A 27 -11.88 13.13 -8.22
N ALA A 28 -11.78 12.39 -7.13
CA ALA A 28 -12.93 12.17 -6.26
C ALA A 28 -13.39 13.43 -5.53
N GLN A 29 -12.48 14.35 -5.20
CA GLN A 29 -12.86 15.67 -4.71
C GLN A 29 -13.68 16.43 -5.77
N GLY A 30 -13.26 16.41 -7.03
CA GLY A 30 -14.01 16.99 -8.15
C GLY A 30 -15.39 16.35 -8.34
N LEU A 31 -15.47 15.01 -8.28
CA LEU A 31 -16.73 14.27 -8.34
C LEU A 31 -17.67 14.63 -7.18
N THR A 32 -17.12 14.79 -5.97
CA THR A 32 -17.88 15.21 -4.79
C THR A 32 -18.50 16.59 -5.00
N ILE A 33 -17.71 17.55 -5.51
CA ILE A 33 -18.19 18.90 -5.82
C ILE A 33 -19.28 18.86 -6.89
N GLY A 34 -19.06 18.13 -7.99
CA GLY A 34 -20.04 17.99 -9.06
C GLY A 34 -21.36 17.36 -8.60
N ALA A 35 -21.29 16.32 -7.76
CA ALA A 35 -22.45 15.69 -7.17
C ALA A 35 -23.23 16.64 -6.25
N SER A 36 -22.54 17.44 -5.43
CA SER A 36 -23.17 18.48 -4.61
C SER A 36 -23.91 19.52 -5.45
N ILE A 37 -23.30 20.02 -6.53
CA ILE A 37 -23.94 20.99 -7.44
C ILE A 37 -25.19 20.39 -8.09
N LEU A 38 -25.10 19.15 -8.62
CA LEU A 38 -26.23 18.47 -9.23
C LEU A 38 -27.38 18.25 -8.23
N SER A 39 -27.05 17.84 -7.01
CA SER A 39 -28.03 17.61 -5.92
C SER A 39 -28.77 18.90 -5.55
N GLN A 40 -28.08 20.04 -5.56
CA GLN A 40 -28.68 21.36 -5.35
C GLN A 40 -29.61 21.76 -6.51
N VAL A 41 -29.19 21.58 -7.77
CA VAL A 41 -30.00 21.88 -8.97
C VAL A 41 -31.28 21.05 -9.02
N MET A 42 -31.20 19.77 -8.62
CA MET A 42 -32.33 18.84 -8.63
C MET A 42 -33.25 18.96 -7.40
N GLY A 43 -32.99 19.91 -6.49
CA GLY A 43 -33.85 20.18 -5.33
C GLY A 43 -33.74 19.15 -4.18
N TYR A 44 -32.76 18.25 -4.22
CA TYR A 44 -32.56 17.22 -3.19
C TYR A 44 -31.75 17.70 -1.96
N GLY A 45 -31.29 18.96 -1.91
CA GLY A 45 -30.41 19.46 -0.85
C GLY A 45 -28.99 18.86 -0.92
N ASP A 46 -28.13 19.06 0.08
CA ASP A 46 -26.72 18.55 0.08
C ASP A 46 -26.60 17.11 0.60
N ILE A 47 -27.60 16.27 0.36
CA ILE A 47 -27.58 14.87 0.83
C ILE A 47 -26.47 14.09 0.08
N GLY A 48 -26.27 14.37 -1.21
CA GLY A 48 -25.20 13.78 -2.01
C GLY A 48 -23.78 14.19 -1.57
N GLY A 49 -23.59 15.44 -1.12
CA GLY A 49 -22.29 15.95 -0.71
C GLY A 49 -21.79 15.45 0.64
N GLN A 50 -22.68 15.11 1.57
CA GLN A 50 -22.28 14.56 2.88
C GLN A 50 -21.85 13.10 2.79
N VAL A 51 -22.57 12.27 2.01
CA VAL A 51 -22.21 10.86 1.78
C VAL A 51 -20.88 10.75 1.02
N ALA A 52 -20.68 11.57 -0.01
CA ALA A 52 -19.45 11.58 -0.79
C ALA A 52 -18.22 11.99 0.04
N ARG A 53 -18.35 13.01 0.91
CA ARG A 53 -17.26 13.46 1.80
C ARG A 53 -16.81 12.41 2.82
N GLY A 54 -17.75 11.66 3.40
CA GLY A 54 -17.45 10.60 4.37
C GLY A 54 -16.68 9.42 3.77
N VAL A 55 -17.04 9.00 2.56
CA VAL A 55 -16.38 7.89 1.85
C VAL A 55 -15.01 8.31 1.30
N SER A 56 -14.87 9.53 0.79
CA SER A 56 -13.62 10.01 0.17
C SER A 56 -12.42 10.01 1.12
N SER A 57 -12.66 10.26 2.41
CA SER A 57 -11.58 10.61 3.35
C SER A 57 -10.78 9.41 3.84
N VAL A 58 -11.37 8.21 3.92
CA VAL A 58 -10.75 7.03 4.55
C VAL A 58 -10.17 6.05 3.52
N THR A 59 -10.82 5.87 2.37
CA THR A 59 -10.38 4.93 1.32
C THR A 59 -9.39 5.54 0.33
N MET A 60 -9.40 6.85 0.12
CA MET A 60 -8.43 7.49 -0.78
C MET A 60 -7.06 7.73 -0.16
N LEU A 61 -6.95 7.53 1.15
CA LEU A 61 -5.69 7.63 1.88
C LEU A 61 -4.95 6.30 2.03
N LYS A 62 -5.33 5.26 1.27
CA LYS A 62 -4.65 3.97 1.28
C LYS A 62 -4.10 3.66 -0.11
N PHE A 63 -2.95 3.00 -0.15
CA PHE A 63 -2.47 2.39 -1.37
C PHE A 63 -3.38 1.22 -1.77
N SER A 64 -3.47 0.98 -3.08
CA SER A 64 -4.24 -0.14 -3.59
C SER A 64 -3.54 -1.47 -3.27
N ARG A 65 -4.26 -2.59 -3.34
CA ARG A 65 -3.64 -3.92 -3.18
C ARG A 65 -2.58 -4.17 -4.25
N ASP A 66 -2.81 -3.68 -5.47
CA ASP A 66 -1.86 -3.82 -6.56
C ASP A 66 -0.60 -2.96 -6.32
N ASP A 67 -0.77 -1.74 -5.80
CA ASP A 67 0.34 -0.83 -5.43
C ASP A 67 1.23 -1.50 -4.38
N GLU A 68 0.62 -2.12 -3.38
CA GLU A 68 1.28 -2.81 -2.27
C GLU A 68 2.01 -4.09 -2.73
N SER A 69 1.36 -4.91 -3.58
CA SER A 69 1.98 -6.08 -4.19
C SER A 69 3.17 -5.70 -5.07
N GLU A 70 3.05 -4.65 -5.87
CA GLU A 70 4.15 -4.17 -6.71
C GLU A 70 5.32 -3.63 -5.86
N ALA A 71 5.01 -2.88 -4.81
CA ALA A 71 6.00 -2.35 -3.89
C ALA A 71 6.73 -3.46 -3.11
N ASP A 72 6.04 -4.53 -2.71
CA ASP A 72 6.67 -5.72 -2.09
C ASP A 72 7.63 -6.42 -3.04
N LEU A 73 7.22 -6.66 -4.28
CA LEU A 73 8.03 -7.40 -5.26
C LEU A 73 9.28 -6.62 -5.65
N LEU A 74 9.16 -5.31 -5.88
CA LEU A 74 10.30 -4.45 -6.18
C LEU A 74 11.16 -4.21 -4.93
N GLY A 75 10.55 -4.00 -3.76
CA GLY A 75 11.27 -3.84 -2.50
C GLY A 75 12.09 -5.07 -2.13
N MET A 76 11.59 -6.25 -2.44
CA MET A 76 12.31 -7.51 -2.31
C MET A 76 13.54 -7.59 -3.24
N ASP A 77 13.41 -7.19 -4.51
CA ASP A 77 14.54 -7.11 -5.45
C ASP A 77 15.58 -6.08 -5.01
N LEU A 78 15.15 -4.90 -4.56
CA LEU A 78 16.03 -3.86 -4.02
C LEU A 78 16.78 -4.34 -2.77
N SER A 79 16.09 -5.04 -1.85
CA SER A 79 16.70 -5.63 -0.66
C SER A 79 17.77 -6.64 -1.03
N ALA A 80 17.46 -7.56 -1.95
CA ALA A 80 18.40 -8.55 -2.45
C ALA A 80 19.64 -7.89 -3.08
N ARG A 81 19.46 -6.87 -3.94
CA ARG A 81 20.56 -6.13 -4.56
C ARG A 81 21.43 -5.39 -3.54
N ALA A 82 20.84 -4.91 -2.46
CA ALA A 82 21.54 -4.26 -1.36
C ALA A 82 22.23 -5.25 -0.39
N GLY A 83 22.17 -6.56 -0.67
CA GLY A 83 22.81 -7.58 0.16
C GLY A 83 22.02 -7.94 1.42
N PHE A 84 20.73 -7.60 1.48
CA PHE A 84 19.83 -7.97 2.57
C PHE A 84 18.92 -9.13 2.16
N ASP A 85 18.63 -10.02 3.09
CA ASP A 85 17.81 -11.20 2.86
C ASP A 85 16.38 -10.82 2.39
N PRO A 86 16.00 -11.12 1.14
CA PRO A 86 14.65 -10.84 0.63
C PRO A 86 13.57 -11.67 1.32
N ALA A 87 13.89 -12.82 1.92
CA ALA A 87 12.93 -13.66 2.63
C ALA A 87 12.45 -13.03 3.94
N ALA A 88 13.14 -12.00 4.43
CA ALA A 88 12.72 -11.26 5.62
C ALA A 88 11.36 -10.56 5.47
N GLY A 89 10.85 -10.37 4.25
CA GLY A 89 9.48 -9.90 4.00
C GLY A 89 8.41 -10.85 4.53
N ILE A 90 8.66 -12.17 4.55
CA ILE A 90 7.73 -13.15 5.11
C ILE A 90 7.58 -12.93 6.62
N SER A 91 8.70 -12.87 7.34
CA SER A 91 8.69 -12.68 8.79
C SER A 91 8.09 -11.33 9.19
N LEU A 92 8.35 -10.27 8.41
CA LEU A 92 7.71 -8.98 8.57
C LEU A 92 6.18 -9.09 8.52
N TRP A 93 5.63 -9.72 7.48
CA TRP A 93 4.18 -9.81 7.31
C TRP A 93 3.50 -10.76 8.29
N GLU A 94 4.19 -11.83 8.71
CA GLU A 94 3.72 -12.68 9.81
C GLU A 94 3.58 -11.88 11.12
N LYS A 95 4.59 -11.05 11.45
CA LYS A 95 4.55 -10.15 12.62
C LYS A 95 3.44 -9.10 12.52
N MET A 96 3.28 -8.49 11.34
CA MET A 96 2.23 -7.50 11.11
C MET A 96 0.83 -8.13 11.23
N SER A 97 0.63 -9.33 10.68
CA SER A 97 -0.62 -10.07 10.84
C SER A 97 -0.92 -10.36 12.31
N GLY A 98 0.09 -10.80 13.08
CA GLY A 98 -0.03 -11.01 14.52
C GLY A 98 -0.44 -9.73 15.25
N ALA A 99 0.25 -8.62 15.00
CA ALA A 99 -0.02 -7.32 15.61
C ALA A 99 -1.41 -6.76 15.27
N SER A 100 -1.96 -7.11 14.11
CA SER A 100 -3.30 -6.68 13.66
C SER A 100 -4.44 -7.50 14.27
N SER A 101 -4.16 -8.72 14.70
CA SER A 101 -5.17 -9.67 15.18
C SER A 101 -5.53 -9.54 16.67
N GLY A 102 -4.82 -8.69 17.42
CA GLY A 102 -5.10 -8.41 18.82
C GLY A 102 -6.28 -7.44 19.03
N GLN A 103 -6.79 -7.34 20.27
CA GLN A 103 -7.84 -6.36 20.67
C GLN A 103 -7.35 -4.90 20.69
N GLY A 104 -6.19 -4.60 20.10
CA GLY A 104 -5.58 -3.27 20.06
C GLY A 104 -5.89 -2.50 18.78
N THR A 105 -5.54 -1.22 18.76
CA THR A 105 -5.57 -0.44 17.51
C THR A 105 -4.51 -1.00 16.55
N PRO A 106 -4.85 -1.31 15.29
CA PRO A 106 -3.87 -1.77 14.31
C PRO A 106 -2.69 -0.78 14.20
N PRO A 107 -1.47 -1.26 13.91
CA PRO A 107 -0.32 -0.40 13.67
C PRO A 107 -0.67 0.73 12.68
N GLN A 108 -0.21 1.96 12.98
CA GLN A 108 -0.51 3.14 12.15
C GLN A 108 -0.09 2.93 10.68
N TRP A 109 0.97 2.18 10.43
CA TRP A 109 1.42 1.75 9.11
C TRP A 109 0.30 1.11 8.26
N LEU A 110 -0.54 0.25 8.85
CA LEU A 110 -1.64 -0.42 8.15
C LEU A 110 -2.80 0.51 7.80
N SER A 111 -2.77 1.74 8.33
CA SER A 111 -3.72 2.79 7.96
C SER A 111 -3.42 3.36 6.59
N THR A 112 -2.18 3.28 6.08
CA THR A 112 -1.80 3.69 4.72
C THR A 112 -1.41 2.52 3.82
N HIS A 113 -0.82 1.46 4.39
CA HIS A 113 -0.38 0.24 3.71
C HIS A 113 -1.25 -0.94 4.12
N PRO A 114 -2.41 -1.17 3.49
CA PRO A 114 -3.29 -2.26 3.89
C PRO A 114 -2.58 -3.61 3.69
N SER A 115 -2.67 -4.47 4.72
CA SER A 115 -2.29 -5.88 4.57
C SER A 115 -3.36 -6.65 3.80
N HIS A 116 -2.96 -7.68 3.05
CA HIS A 116 -3.86 -8.64 2.42
C HIS A 116 -3.27 -10.06 2.50
N GLU A 117 -4.14 -11.06 2.48
CA GLU A 117 -3.78 -12.46 2.69
C GLU A 117 -2.77 -13.00 1.66
N SER A 118 -2.72 -12.40 0.45
CA SER A 118 -1.82 -12.87 -0.60
C SER A 118 -0.37 -12.39 -0.48
N ARG A 119 -0.04 -11.37 0.34
CA ARG A 119 1.32 -10.78 0.36
C ARG A 119 2.42 -11.81 0.63
N ILE A 120 2.22 -12.66 1.64
CA ILE A 120 3.18 -13.74 1.98
C ILE A 120 3.29 -14.74 0.82
N ALA A 121 2.17 -15.08 0.18
CA ALA A 121 2.16 -16.02 -0.95
C ALA A 121 2.88 -15.42 -2.17
N ASP A 122 2.68 -14.15 -2.46
CA ASP A 122 3.31 -13.41 -3.55
C ASP A 122 4.84 -13.33 -3.34
N ILE A 123 5.28 -13.00 -2.12
CA ILE A 123 6.70 -13.02 -1.75
C ILE A 123 7.28 -14.42 -1.90
N ARG A 124 6.64 -15.47 -1.36
CA ARG A 124 7.10 -16.86 -1.50
C ARG A 124 7.26 -17.28 -2.95
N LYS A 125 6.32 -16.89 -3.81
CA LYS A 125 6.35 -17.17 -5.25
C LYS A 125 7.48 -16.44 -5.96
N ALA A 126 7.82 -15.23 -5.52
CA ALA A 126 8.84 -14.40 -6.16
C ALA A 126 10.26 -14.67 -5.64
N LEU A 127 10.42 -15.19 -4.42
CA LEU A 127 11.70 -15.49 -3.80
C LEU A 127 12.71 -16.23 -4.72
N PRO A 128 12.33 -17.31 -5.43
CA PRO A 128 13.26 -18.01 -6.32
C PRO A 128 13.91 -17.13 -7.38
N LYS A 129 13.27 -16.01 -7.77
CA LYS A 129 13.78 -15.07 -8.77
C LYS A 129 14.86 -14.14 -8.21
N VAL A 130 14.78 -13.78 -6.94
CA VAL A 130 15.67 -12.80 -6.30
C VAL A 130 16.75 -13.42 -5.42
N MET A 131 16.55 -14.65 -4.93
CA MET A 131 17.56 -15.35 -4.13
C MET A 131 18.92 -15.44 -4.83
N PRO A 132 19.03 -15.75 -6.14
CA PRO A 132 20.33 -15.74 -6.82
C PRO A 132 21.00 -14.37 -6.85
N ILE A 133 20.24 -13.28 -6.76
CA ILE A 133 20.79 -11.92 -6.67
C ILE A 133 21.38 -11.72 -5.27
N TYR A 134 20.60 -12.02 -4.23
CA TYR A 134 21.03 -11.93 -2.84
C TYR A 134 22.29 -12.76 -2.56
N GLU A 135 22.35 -14.00 -3.04
CA GLU A 135 23.52 -14.87 -2.85
C GLU A 135 24.82 -14.30 -3.43
N ARG A 136 24.72 -13.44 -4.47
CA ARG A 136 25.88 -12.76 -5.07
C ARG A 136 26.27 -11.46 -4.38
N THR A 137 25.33 -10.82 -3.69
CA THR A 137 25.50 -9.48 -3.10
C THR A 137 25.68 -9.51 -1.59
N LYS A 138 25.30 -10.61 -0.92
CA LYS A 138 25.43 -10.73 0.53
C LYS A 138 26.89 -10.54 0.95
N PRO A 139 27.16 -9.76 2.03
CA PRO A 139 28.51 -9.63 2.59
C PRO A 139 29.07 -11.01 2.95
N ARG A 140 30.37 -11.20 2.71
CA ARG A 140 31.09 -12.42 3.13
C ARG A 140 31.41 -12.37 4.62
#